data_AF-A0AAP5YFL6-F1
#
_entry.id   AF-A0AAP5YFL6-F1
#
_cell.length_a   1.000
_cell.length_b   1.000
_cell.length_c   1.000
_cell.angle_alpha   90.00
_cell.angle_beta   90.00
_cell.angle_gamma   90.00
#
_symmetry.space_group_name_H-M   'P 1'
#
loop_
_entity.id
_entity.type
_entity.pdbx_description
1 polymer ?
#
loop_
_entity_poly.entity_id
_entity_poly.type
_entity_poly.pdbx_seq_one_letter_code
_entity_poly.pdbx_strand_id
1 'polypeptide(L)'
;ERFGEPHTLSELGRHQCLVGSVDYWHFKENKRDKSLRVSGRIKCNSGFALVDAAKRGLGLVQLPDYYVQEALDSGELVEVLTDYRDDREGIWALYPQSRNLSPKVRLLIDFLAQELA
;
A
#
# COMPACT_ATOMS: atom_id res chain seq x y z
N GLU A 1 -24.30 9.82 -0.87
CA GLU A 1 -22.87 9.61 -0.59
C GLU A 1 -22.57 10.14 0.80
N ARG A 2 -21.90 9.39 1.69
CA ARG A 2 -21.83 9.77 3.12
C ARG A 2 -20.58 10.55 3.51
N PHE A 3 -19.49 10.48 2.73
CA PHE A 3 -18.21 11.12 3.08
C PHE A 3 -17.50 11.84 1.93
N GLY A 4 -17.88 11.62 0.66
CA GLY A 4 -17.21 12.25 -0.51
C GLY A 4 -15.81 11.71 -0.77
N GLU A 5 -15.06 12.39 -1.63
CA GLU A 5 -13.62 12.16 -1.88
C GLU A 5 -12.78 13.05 -0.93
N PRO A 6 -11.74 12.52 -0.25
CA PRO A 6 -10.84 13.33 0.56
C PRO A 6 -9.86 14.11 -0.32
N HIS A 7 -9.76 15.42 -0.09
CA HIS A 7 -8.84 16.30 -0.84
C HIS A 7 -7.59 16.67 -0.03
N THR A 8 -7.63 16.48 1.29
CA THR A 8 -6.49 16.72 2.18
C THR A 8 -6.31 15.58 3.17
N LEU A 9 -5.07 15.38 3.64
CA LEU A 9 -4.78 14.36 4.66
C LEU A 9 -5.59 14.55 5.95
N SER A 10 -5.97 15.79 6.26
CA SER A 10 -6.78 16.11 7.44
C SER A 10 -8.20 15.55 7.38
N GLU A 11 -8.71 15.29 6.17
CA GLU A 11 -10.05 14.75 5.95
C GLU A 11 -10.12 13.26 6.26
N LEU A 12 -9.01 12.52 6.25
CA LEU A 12 -8.98 11.07 6.52
C LEU A 12 -9.73 10.67 7.80
N GLY A 13 -9.66 11.49 8.85
CA GLY A 13 -10.37 11.25 10.11
C GLY A 13 -11.91 11.28 10.00
N ARG A 14 -12.45 11.79 8.89
CA ARG A 14 -13.88 11.81 8.58
C ARG A 14 -14.33 10.62 7.73
N HIS A 15 -13.40 9.81 7.20
CA HIS A 15 -13.70 8.68 6.32
C HIS A 15 -13.55 7.35 7.08
N GLN A 16 -14.18 6.29 6.55
CA GLN A 16 -13.86 4.94 6.99
C GLN A 16 -12.53 4.53 6.36
N CYS A 17 -11.50 4.31 7.18
CA CYS A 17 -10.24 3.74 6.73
C CYS A 17 -10.25 2.22 6.96
N LEU A 18 -9.91 1.44 5.95
CA LEU A 18 -9.74 0.01 6.03
C LEU A 18 -8.31 -0.27 6.54
N VAL A 19 -8.21 -0.79 7.76
CA VAL A 19 -6.94 -0.85 8.49
C VAL A 19 -6.24 -2.18 8.27
N GLY A 20 -4.97 -2.13 7.88
CA GLY A 20 -4.10 -3.28 7.71
C GLY A 20 -3.57 -3.86 9.02
N SER A 21 -2.50 -4.65 8.91
CA SER A 21 -1.71 -5.14 10.06
C SER A 21 -1.09 -3.99 10.86
N VAL A 22 -0.76 -2.89 10.18
CA VAL A 22 -0.32 -1.63 10.77
C VAL A 22 -1.40 -0.57 10.55
N ASP A 23 -1.56 0.33 11.51
CA ASP A 23 -2.56 1.39 11.47
C ASP A 23 -1.98 2.77 11.16
N TYR A 24 -0.81 2.80 10.52
CA TYR A 24 -0.21 3.99 9.96
C TYR A 24 -0.25 3.91 8.43
N TRP A 25 -0.67 5.00 7.80
CA TRP A 25 -0.54 5.23 6.38
C TRP A 25 0.57 6.25 6.12
N HIS A 26 1.33 6.04 5.06
CA HIS A 26 2.49 6.82 4.67
C HIS A 26 2.14 7.77 3.52
N PHE A 27 2.61 9.01 3.62
CA PHE A 27 2.35 10.07 2.66
C PHE A 27 3.58 10.95 2.54
N LYS A 28 3.66 11.69 1.43
CA LYS A 28 4.62 12.77 1.25
C LYS A 28 3.90 14.11 1.13
N GLU A 29 4.18 15.03 2.06
CA GLU A 29 3.60 16.37 2.05
C GLU A 29 4.75 17.38 2.02
N ASN A 30 4.79 18.25 1.01
CA ASN A 30 5.87 19.23 0.83
C ASN A 30 7.28 18.60 0.84
N LYS A 31 7.44 17.45 0.18
CA LYS A 31 8.68 16.64 0.13
C LYS A 31 9.15 16.10 1.48
N ARG A 32 8.27 16.05 2.48
CA ARG A 32 8.55 15.47 3.80
C ARG A 32 7.65 14.26 4.02
N ASP A 33 8.26 13.21 4.55
CA ASP A 33 7.54 12.00 4.90
C ASP A 33 6.59 12.29 6.07
N LYS A 34 5.37 11.77 5.95
CA LYS A 34 4.30 12.00 6.90
C LYS A 34 3.53 10.70 7.11
N SER A 35 3.68 10.14 8.29
CA SER A 35 2.92 8.96 8.71
C SER A 35 1.71 9.39 9.52
N LEU A 36 0.51 8.94 9.12
CA LEU A 36 -0.73 9.25 9.81
C LEU A 36 -1.38 7.99 10.36
N ARG A 37 -1.73 8.02 11.64
CA ARG A 37 -2.49 6.94 12.25
C ARG A 37 -3.93 7.01 11.75
N VAL A 38 -4.40 5.93 11.14
CA VAL A 38 -5.79 5.79 10.68
C VAL A 38 -6.60 4.91 11.60
N SER A 39 -7.92 5.04 11.54
CA SER A 39 -8.83 4.19 12.29
C SER A 39 -10.07 3.86 11.47
N GLY A 40 -10.66 2.70 11.74
CA GLY A 40 -11.88 2.28 11.08
C GLY A 40 -12.41 0.98 11.66
N ARG A 41 -13.62 0.63 11.23
CA ARG A 41 -14.36 -0.52 11.74
C ARG A 41 -13.79 -1.86 11.27
N ILE A 42 -13.20 -1.88 10.08
CA ILE A 42 -12.59 -3.07 9.50
C ILE A 42 -11.08 -3.01 9.75
N LYS A 43 -10.58 -4.06 10.40
CA LYS A 43 -9.15 -4.32 10.57
C LYS A 43 -8.85 -5.73 10.05
N CYS A 44 -7.95 -5.85 9.08
CA CYS A 44 -7.62 -7.14 8.48
C CYS A 44 -6.15 -7.18 8.09
N ASN A 45 -5.51 -8.34 8.27
CA ASN A 45 -4.11 -8.56 7.88
C ASN A 45 -3.95 -9.12 6.45
N SER A 46 -5.03 -9.17 5.67
CA SER A 46 -5.02 -9.62 4.27
C SER A 46 -5.29 -8.46 3.33
N GLY A 47 -4.31 -8.11 2.48
CA GLY A 47 -4.46 -7.06 1.47
C GLY A 47 -5.63 -7.34 0.52
N PHE A 48 -5.76 -8.58 0.04
CA PHE A 48 -6.87 -8.99 -0.84
C PHE A 48 -8.25 -8.77 -0.22
N ALA A 49 -8.40 -9.07 1.08
CA ALA A 49 -9.67 -8.84 1.78
C ALA A 49 -9.98 -7.33 1.92
N LEU A 50 -8.95 -6.50 2.12
CA LEU A 50 -9.11 -5.05 2.16
C LEU A 50 -9.44 -4.47 0.78
N VAL A 51 -8.89 -5.01 -0.31
CA VAL A 51 -9.26 -4.64 -1.69
C VAL A 51 -10.72 -4.98 -1.97
N ASP A 52 -11.19 -6.19 -1.65
CA ASP A 52 -12.61 -6.56 -1.82
C ASP A 52 -13.53 -5.64 -1.00
N ALA A 53 -13.13 -5.28 0.22
CA ALA A 53 -13.87 -4.31 1.03
C ALA A 53 -13.89 -2.91 0.40
N ALA A 54 -12.77 -2.44 -0.17
CA ALA A 54 -12.68 -1.15 -0.84
C ALA A 54 -13.56 -1.10 -2.11
N LYS A 55 -13.52 -2.16 -2.94
CA LYS A 55 -14.37 -2.31 -4.13
C LYS A 55 -15.87 -2.25 -3.81
N ARG A 56 -16.25 -2.71 -2.61
CA ARG A 56 -17.64 -2.63 -2.10
C ARG A 56 -18.00 -1.29 -1.47
N GLY A 57 -17.11 -0.29 -1.53
CA GLY A 57 -17.31 1.05 -0.99
C GLY A 57 -17.29 1.11 0.54
N LEU A 58 -16.65 0.15 1.22
CA LEU A 58 -16.62 0.11 2.69
C LEU A 58 -15.63 1.09 3.31
N GLY A 59 -14.71 1.67 2.53
CA GLY A 59 -13.77 2.67 2.99
C GLY A 59 -12.60 2.91 2.06
N LEU A 60 -11.70 3.79 2.51
CA LEU A 60 -10.41 4.07 1.89
C LEU A 60 -9.40 3.01 2.31
N VAL A 61 -8.44 2.68 1.45
CA VAL A 61 -7.36 1.75 1.77
C VAL A 61 -6.04 2.26 1.20
N GLN A 62 -4.94 2.04 1.93
CA GLN A 62 -3.59 2.19 1.41
C GLN A 62 -2.92 0.80 1.41
N LEU A 63 -2.53 0.34 0.22
CA LEU A 63 -1.88 -0.95 -0.02
C LEU A 63 -0.82 -0.78 -1.11
N PRO A 64 0.17 -1.69 -1.17
CA PRO A 64 1.05 -1.81 -2.33
C PRO A 64 0.27 -1.93 -3.64
N ASP A 65 0.85 -1.39 -4.72
CA ASP A 65 0.25 -1.34 -6.05
C ASP A 65 -0.19 -2.70 -6.57
N TYR A 66 0.60 -3.75 -6.36
CA TYR A 66 0.29 -5.12 -6.79
C TYR A 66 -1.02 -5.70 -6.22
N TYR A 67 -1.60 -5.12 -5.16
CA TYR A 67 -2.93 -5.48 -4.69
C TYR A 67 -4.06 -4.77 -5.45
N VAL A 68 -3.84 -3.52 -5.84
CA VAL A 68 -4.90 -2.60 -6.28
C VAL A 68 -4.85 -2.28 -7.77
N GLN A 69 -3.74 -2.56 -8.46
CA GLN A 69 -3.51 -2.14 -9.84
C GLN A 69 -4.61 -2.60 -10.79
N GLU A 70 -5.01 -3.86 -10.75
CA GLU A 70 -6.09 -4.39 -11.60
C GLU A 70 -7.43 -3.67 -11.35
N ALA A 71 -7.72 -3.32 -10.09
CA ALA A 71 -8.94 -2.64 -9.71
C ALA A 71 -8.93 -1.14 -10.08
N LEU A 72 -7.74 -0.52 -10.08
CA LEU A 72 -7.55 0.84 -10.58
C LEU A 72 -7.70 0.88 -12.11
N ASP A 73 -7.10 -0.10 -12.81
CA ASP A 73 -7.16 -0.21 -14.26
C ASP A 73 -8.59 -0.47 -14.76
N SER A 74 -9.37 -1.27 -14.02
CA SER A 74 -10.78 -1.56 -14.33
C SER A 74 -11.74 -0.42 -13.95
N GLY A 75 -11.29 0.55 -13.15
CA GLY A 75 -12.13 1.62 -12.60
C GLY A 75 -13.03 1.19 -11.43
N GLU A 76 -12.87 -0.02 -10.90
CA GLU A 76 -13.54 -0.45 -9.66
C GLU A 76 -13.02 0.29 -8.42
N LEU A 77 -11.76 0.72 -8.46
CA LEU A 77 -11.14 1.62 -7.49
C LEU A 77 -10.70 2.90 -8.19
N VAL A 78 -10.70 3.99 -7.43
CA VAL A 78 -10.18 5.29 -7.85
C VAL A 78 -9.11 5.69 -6.85
N GLU A 79 -7.97 6.16 -7.36
CA GLU A 79 -6.92 6.71 -6.51
C GLU A 79 -7.31 8.11 -6.03
N VAL A 80 -7.11 8.38 -4.74
CA VAL A 80 -7.38 9.66 -4.09
C VAL A 80 -6.11 10.17 -3.41
N LEU A 81 -6.07 11.45 -3.04
CA LEU A 81 -4.91 12.05 -2.36
C LEU A 81 -3.60 11.89 -3.15
N THR A 82 -3.68 11.91 -4.49
CA THR A 82 -2.53 11.72 -5.41
C THR A 82 -1.39 12.72 -5.17
N ASP A 83 -1.73 13.95 -4.74
CA ASP A 83 -0.76 14.98 -4.36
C ASP A 83 0.10 14.62 -3.13
N TYR A 84 -0.34 13.62 -2.35
CA TYR A 84 0.31 13.16 -1.13
C TYR A 84 0.96 11.78 -1.27
N ARG A 85 0.99 11.23 -2.48
CA ARG A 85 1.54 9.89 -2.74
C ARG A 85 2.99 9.79 -2.22
N ASP A 86 3.27 8.73 -1.48
CA ASP A 86 4.62 8.43 -1.01
C ASP A 86 5.52 7.95 -2.17
N ASP A 87 6.83 7.93 -1.96
CA ASP A 87 7.74 7.26 -2.87
C ASP A 87 7.47 5.75 -2.90
N ARG A 88 7.83 5.11 -4.01
CA ARG A 88 7.74 3.65 -4.11
C ARG A 88 8.69 3.02 -3.09
N GLU A 89 8.14 2.29 -2.12
CA GLU A 89 8.92 1.43 -1.25
C GLU A 89 9.53 0.27 -2.04
N GLY A 90 10.78 -0.07 -1.76
CA GLY A 90 11.47 -1.18 -2.39
C GLY A 90 11.06 -2.54 -1.80
N ILE A 91 11.30 -3.61 -2.55
CA ILE A 91 11.31 -4.97 -2.01
C ILE A 91 12.78 -5.39 -1.84
N TRP A 92 13.16 -5.79 -0.63
CA TRP A 92 14.54 -6.16 -0.32
C TRP A 92 14.69 -7.67 -0.08
N ALA A 93 15.69 -8.27 -0.74
CA ALA A 93 16.14 -9.62 -0.43
C ALA A 93 17.20 -9.58 0.69
N LEU A 94 16.87 -10.12 1.87
CA LEU A 94 17.80 -10.21 3.00
C LEU A 94 18.38 -11.62 3.10
N TYR A 95 19.71 -11.72 3.10
CA TYR A 95 20.43 -12.98 3.24
C TYR A 95 21.73 -12.77 4.04
N PRO A 96 22.23 -13.79 4.75
CA PRO A 96 23.46 -13.66 5.53
C PRO A 96 24.65 -13.29 4.65
N GLN A 97 25.51 -12.42 5.17
CA GLN A 97 26.78 -12.10 4.51
C GLN A 97 27.68 -13.35 4.53
N SER A 98 27.70 -14.08 3.42
CA SER A 98 28.55 -15.25 3.22
C SER A 98 29.59 -14.96 2.16
N ARG A 99 30.86 -15.34 2.42
CA ARG A 99 31.91 -15.32 1.39
C ARG A 99 31.56 -16.22 0.20
N ASN A 100 30.80 -17.29 0.44
CA ASN A 100 30.36 -18.26 -0.56
C ASN A 100 28.84 -18.39 -0.51
N LEU A 101 28.11 -17.44 -1.07
CA LEU A 101 26.67 -17.59 -1.26
C LEU A 101 26.42 -18.77 -2.22
N SER A 102 25.53 -19.69 -1.84
CA SER A 102 25.19 -20.84 -2.69
C SER A 102 24.73 -20.38 -4.08
N PRO A 103 25.22 -20.98 -5.18
CA PRO A 103 24.81 -20.63 -6.54
C PRO A 103 23.29 -20.64 -6.74
N LYS A 104 22.57 -21.56 -6.07
CA LYS A 104 21.09 -21.62 -6.14
C LYS A 104 20.42 -20.37 -5.56
N VAL A 105 20.93 -19.86 -4.44
CA VAL A 105 20.39 -18.65 -3.79
C VAL A 105 20.70 -17.43 -4.65
N ARG A 106 21.91 -17.34 -5.19
CA ARG A 106 22.29 -16.26 -6.11
C ARG A 106 21.39 -16.23 -7.34
N LEU A 107 21.21 -17.38 -8.01
CA LEU A 107 20.35 -17.47 -9.20
C LEU A 107 18.89 -17.10 -8.89
N LEU A 108 18.38 -17.46 -7.71
CA LEU A 108 17.05 -17.05 -7.29
C LEU A 108 16.95 -15.54 -7.07
N ILE A 109 17.93 -14.92 -6.39
CA ILE A 109 17.97 -13.47 -6.18
C ILE A 109 18.05 -12.74 -7.52
N ASP A 110 18.93 -13.19 -8.42
CA ASP A 110 19.11 -12.62 -9.76
C ASP A 110 17.78 -12.70 -10.56
N PHE A 111 17.09 -13.85 -10.50
CA PHE A 111 15.79 -14.04 -11.13
C PHE A 111 14.72 -13.11 -10.55
N LEU A 112 14.58 -13.06 -9.22
CA LEU A 112 13.59 -12.19 -8.57
C LEU A 112 13.87 -10.71 -8.83
N ALA A 113 15.14 -10.30 -8.84
CA ALA A 113 15.53 -8.93 -9.15
C ALA A 113 15.25 -8.54 -10.61
N GLN A 114 15.19 -9.51 -11.53
CA GLN A 114 14.83 -9.27 -12.92
C GLN A 114 13.31 -9.19 -13.12
N GLU A 115 12.55 -10.05 -12.43
CA GLU A 115 11.11 -10.20 -12.65
C GLU A 115 10.25 -9.31 -11.74
N LEU A 116 10.81 -8.78 -10.64
CA LEU A 116 10.12 -7.89 -9.69
C LEU A 116 10.62 -6.44 -9.70
N ALA A 117 11.56 -6.09 -10.59
CA ALA A 117 12.09 -4.73 -10.75
C ALA A 117 11.22 -3.84 -11.63
#